data_AF-G3HBE4-F1
#
_entry.id   AF-G3HBE4-F1
#
_cell.length_a   1.000
_cell.length_b   1.000
_cell.length_c   1.000
_cell.angle_alpha   90.00
_cell.angle_beta   90.00
_cell.angle_gamma   90.00
#
_symmetry.space_group_name_H-M   'P 1'
#
loop_
_entity.id
_entity.type
_entity.pdbx_description
1 polymer ?
#
loop_
_entity_poly.entity_id
_entity_poly.type
_entity_poly.pdbx_seq_one_letter_code
_entity_poly.pdbx_strand_id
1 'polypeptide(L)'
;MTVKVVALGWCFGEQAYLRSSWNVLDGLLVLISVIDILVSMVSDSGTKILGMLRVLRLLRTLRPLRVISRAQGLKLVVETLMSSLKPIGNIVVICCAFFIIFGILGVQLFKGKFFVCQGEDTRNITNKSDCAEASYRWVRHKYNFDNLGQALMSLFVLASKDGWVDIMYDGLDAVGVDQQPIMNHNPWMLLYFISFLLIVAFFVLNMFVGVVVENFHKCRQHQEEEEARRREEKRLRRLEKKRRSKEKQMAGR
;
A
#
# COMPACT_ATOMS: atom_id res chain seq x y z
N MET A 1 25.26 15.82 -2.68
CA MET A 1 24.53 15.87 -3.96
C MET A 1 25.43 16.43 -5.05
N THR A 2 25.92 17.66 -4.91
CA THR A 2 26.82 18.34 -5.89
C THR A 2 28.05 17.51 -6.29
N VAL A 3 28.77 16.93 -5.33
CA VAL A 3 29.93 16.05 -5.62
C VAL A 3 29.55 14.82 -6.46
N LYS A 4 28.42 14.16 -6.15
CA LYS A 4 27.93 13.01 -6.92
C LYS A 4 27.47 13.41 -8.32
N VAL A 5 26.84 14.57 -8.45
CA VAL A 5 26.36 15.11 -9.73
C VAL A 5 27.52 15.44 -10.67
N VAL A 6 28.60 16.03 -10.13
CA VAL A 6 29.82 16.34 -10.89
C VAL A 6 30.57 15.07 -11.26
N ALA A 7 30.62 14.07 -10.37
CA ALA A 7 31.33 12.82 -10.60
C ALA A 7 30.60 11.83 -11.55
N LEU A 8 29.27 11.82 -11.54
CA LEU A 8 28.45 10.84 -12.29
C LEU A 8 27.75 11.42 -13.52
N GLY A 9 27.70 12.75 -13.66
CA GLY A 9 26.93 13.43 -14.70
C GLY A 9 25.43 13.56 -14.34
N TRP A 10 24.83 14.69 -14.73
CA TRP A 10 23.43 15.05 -14.38
C TRP A 10 22.40 14.18 -15.12
N CYS A 11 22.49 14.08 -16.44
CA CYS A 11 21.54 13.32 -17.28
C CYS A 11 22.19 12.43 -18.35
N PHE A 12 23.35 12.80 -18.89
CA PHE A 12 23.96 12.11 -20.04
C PHE A 12 25.22 11.35 -19.62
N GLY A 13 25.10 10.03 -19.53
CA GLY A 13 26.18 9.09 -19.22
C GLY A 13 25.62 7.73 -18.76
N GLU A 14 26.31 6.63 -19.04
CA GLU A 14 25.87 5.28 -18.63
C GLU A 14 25.70 5.13 -17.11
N GLN A 15 26.42 5.96 -16.34
CA GLN A 15 26.43 6.06 -14.87
C GLN A 15 25.68 7.31 -14.34
N ALA A 16 24.75 7.89 -15.10
CA ALA A 16 24.08 9.15 -14.72
C ALA A 16 23.38 9.09 -13.35
N TYR A 17 23.43 10.21 -12.61
CA TYR A 17 22.88 10.34 -11.26
C TYR A 17 21.40 9.90 -11.15
N LEU A 18 20.59 10.23 -12.17
CA LEU A 18 19.15 9.95 -12.21
C LEU A 18 18.78 8.48 -12.46
N ARG A 19 19.73 7.65 -12.89
CA ARG A 19 19.45 6.23 -13.20
C ARG A 19 19.37 5.36 -11.94
N SER A 20 19.92 5.82 -10.82
CA SER A 20 19.85 5.13 -9.53
C SER A 20 18.71 5.68 -8.68
N SER A 21 17.69 4.85 -8.40
CA SER A 21 16.53 5.21 -7.56
C SER A 21 16.93 5.76 -6.18
N TRP A 22 18.06 5.28 -5.64
CA TRP A 22 18.60 5.73 -4.35
C TRP A 22 19.21 7.13 -4.41
N ASN A 23 19.87 7.49 -5.53
CA ASN A 23 20.39 8.83 -5.75
C ASN A 23 19.24 9.83 -6.03
N VAL A 24 18.18 9.39 -6.72
CA VAL A 24 16.95 10.20 -6.93
C VAL A 24 16.27 10.50 -5.59
N LEU A 25 16.13 9.51 -4.71
CA LEU A 25 15.57 9.70 -3.37
C LEU A 25 16.42 10.67 -2.53
N ASP A 26 17.74 10.49 -2.48
CA ASP A 26 18.65 11.41 -1.80
C ASP A 26 18.57 12.84 -2.38
N GLY A 27 18.43 12.96 -3.71
CA GLY A 27 18.29 14.24 -4.42
C GLY A 27 16.98 14.96 -4.08
N LEU A 28 15.87 14.22 -4.06
CA LEU A 28 14.55 14.75 -3.68
C LEU A 28 14.54 15.26 -2.23
N LEU A 29 15.15 14.53 -1.29
CA LEU A 29 15.24 14.95 0.12
C LEU A 29 16.08 16.22 0.30
N VAL A 30 17.16 16.37 -0.48
CA VAL A 30 17.97 17.60 -0.50
C VAL A 30 17.16 18.74 -1.09
N LEU A 31 16.44 18.52 -2.20
CA LEU A 31 15.57 19.52 -2.83
C LEU A 31 14.50 20.04 -1.84
N ILE A 32 13.79 19.14 -1.16
CA ILE A 32 12.80 19.49 -0.11
C ILE A 32 13.44 20.37 0.97
N SER A 33 14.65 20.02 1.40
CA SER A 33 15.37 20.77 2.45
C SER A 33 15.86 22.15 1.98
N VAL A 34 16.22 22.30 0.70
CA VAL A 34 16.64 23.59 0.12
C VAL A 34 15.43 24.51 -0.08
N ILE A 35 14.32 23.99 -0.63
CA ILE A 35 13.07 24.75 -0.79
C ILE A 35 12.60 25.26 0.57
N ASP A 36 12.65 24.41 1.59
CA ASP A 36 12.26 24.75 2.94
C ASP A 36 13.10 25.89 3.55
N ILE A 37 14.42 25.90 3.34
CA ILE A 37 15.30 27.02 3.75
C ILE A 37 14.92 28.30 2.98
N LEU A 38 14.76 28.22 1.66
CA LEU A 38 14.41 29.37 0.83
C LEU A 38 13.07 30.00 1.25
N VAL A 39 12.03 29.19 1.49
CA VAL A 39 10.73 29.69 1.94
C VAL A 39 10.83 30.28 3.35
N SER A 40 11.69 29.75 4.22
CA SER A 40 11.91 30.31 5.55
C SER A 40 12.59 31.69 5.54
N MET A 41 13.39 32.00 4.51
CA MET A 41 14.04 33.30 4.34
C MET A 41 13.13 34.36 3.72
N VAL A 42 12.12 33.96 2.94
CA VAL A 42 11.19 34.87 2.24
C VAL A 42 9.94 35.21 3.07
N SER A 43 9.63 34.43 4.11
CA SER A 43 8.37 34.53 4.88
C SER A 43 8.22 35.73 5.83
N ASP A 44 9.11 36.72 5.78
CA ASP A 44 8.91 37.99 6.50
C ASP A 44 7.77 38.85 5.89
N SER A 45 7.24 38.44 4.73
CA SER A 45 6.11 39.11 4.05
C SER A 45 4.83 38.27 4.15
N GLY A 46 3.97 38.64 5.11
CA GLY A 46 2.78 37.91 5.56
C GLY A 46 1.70 37.64 4.50
N THR A 47 1.84 36.54 3.76
CA THR A 47 0.77 36.02 2.89
C THR A 47 0.53 34.52 3.13
N LYS A 48 -0.55 33.99 2.56
CA LYS A 48 -1.18 32.65 2.71
C LYS A 48 -0.28 31.40 2.56
N ILE A 49 1.04 31.59 2.45
CA ILE A 49 2.13 30.61 2.36
C ILE A 49 2.23 29.70 3.61
N LEU A 50 1.66 30.10 4.75
CA LEU A 50 1.69 29.34 6.00
C LEU A 50 1.12 27.91 5.90
N GLY A 51 0.12 27.68 5.04
CA GLY A 51 -0.45 26.34 4.82
C GLY A 51 0.50 25.41 4.07
N MET A 52 1.10 25.90 2.98
CA MET A 52 2.08 25.17 2.18
C MET A 52 3.36 24.88 2.99
N LEU A 53 3.77 25.82 3.84
CA LEU A 53 4.87 25.65 4.79
C LEU A 53 4.66 24.50 5.78
N ARG A 54 3.42 24.23 6.24
CA ARG A 54 3.15 23.10 7.13
C ARG A 54 3.41 21.76 6.44
N VAL A 55 3.02 21.62 5.17
CA VAL A 55 3.27 20.41 4.39
C VAL A 55 4.76 20.22 4.13
N LEU A 56 5.50 21.28 3.77
CA LEU A 56 6.96 21.23 3.60
C LEU A 56 7.69 20.84 4.89
N ARG A 57 7.20 21.28 6.05
CA ARG A 57 7.71 20.85 7.36
C ARG A 57 7.45 19.38 7.63
N LEU A 58 6.30 18.84 7.23
CA LEU A 58 6.00 17.40 7.34
C LEU A 58 6.92 16.56 6.45
N LEU A 59 7.27 17.02 5.24
CA LEU A 59 8.19 16.28 4.36
C LEU A 59 9.60 16.11 4.97
N ARG A 60 10.00 16.94 5.94
CA ARG A 60 11.27 16.75 6.68
C ARG A 60 11.27 15.44 7.50
N THR A 61 10.13 14.89 7.87
CA THR A 61 10.05 13.60 8.58
C THR A 61 10.48 12.43 7.72
N LEU A 62 10.61 12.62 6.40
CA LEU A 62 11.15 11.62 5.46
C LEU A 62 12.68 11.52 5.49
N ARG A 63 13.38 12.46 6.14
CA ARG A 63 14.86 12.47 6.24
C ARG A 63 15.48 11.15 6.74
N PRO A 64 14.90 10.43 7.73
CA PRO A 64 15.41 9.12 8.15
C PRO A 64 15.46 8.08 7.02
N LEU A 65 14.68 8.22 5.94
CA LEU A 65 14.73 7.30 4.79
C LEU A 65 16.10 7.29 4.09
N ARG A 66 16.90 8.37 4.23
CA ARG A 66 18.31 8.39 3.77
C ARG A 66 19.17 7.31 4.44
N VAL A 67 18.74 6.77 5.58
CA VAL A 67 19.48 5.69 6.25
C VAL A 67 19.38 4.39 5.44
N ILE A 68 18.28 4.19 4.71
CA ILE A 68 18.07 3.04 3.83
C ILE A 68 19.07 3.08 2.66
N SER A 69 19.32 4.26 2.08
CA SER A 69 20.30 4.42 1.00
C SER A 69 21.75 4.27 1.47
N ARG A 70 22.02 4.44 2.78
CA ARG A 70 23.35 4.31 3.40
C ARG A 70 23.65 2.92 3.95
N ALA A 71 22.64 2.25 4.50
CA ALA A 71 22.79 0.93 5.11
C ALA A 71 22.52 -0.17 4.08
N GLN A 72 23.56 -0.91 3.70
CA GLN A 72 23.45 -2.00 2.72
C GLN A 72 22.45 -3.09 3.14
N GLY A 73 22.33 -3.39 4.44
CA GLY A 73 21.35 -4.36 4.94
C GLY A 73 19.90 -3.92 4.74
N LEU A 74 19.56 -2.67 5.03
CA LEU A 74 18.20 -2.13 4.83
C LEU A 74 17.85 -2.02 3.35
N LYS A 75 18.81 -1.60 2.53
CA LYS A 75 18.67 -1.56 1.08
C LYS A 75 18.29 -2.93 0.51
N LEU A 76 18.99 -3.98 0.93
CA LEU A 76 18.70 -5.35 0.50
C LEU A 76 17.27 -5.78 0.88
N VAL A 77 16.83 -5.49 2.11
CA VAL A 77 15.46 -5.83 2.58
C VAL A 77 14.38 -5.12 1.75
N VAL A 78 14.56 -3.84 1.44
CA VAL A 78 13.59 -3.09 0.62
C VAL A 78 13.57 -3.61 -0.82
N GLU A 79 14.75 -3.88 -1.40
CA GLU A 79 14.86 -4.44 -2.76
C GLU A 79 14.20 -5.83 -2.85
N THR A 80 14.38 -6.70 -1.84
CA THR A 80 13.74 -8.01 -1.81
C THR A 80 12.23 -7.92 -1.62
N LEU A 81 11.73 -7.02 -0.74
CA LEU A 81 10.29 -6.76 -0.60
C LEU A 81 9.65 -6.30 -1.91
N MET A 82 10.24 -5.31 -2.58
CA MET A 82 9.74 -4.78 -3.85
C MET A 82 9.80 -5.83 -4.97
N SER A 83 10.81 -6.70 -4.97
CA SER A 83 10.91 -7.83 -5.90
C SER A 83 9.79 -8.87 -5.66
N SER A 84 9.46 -9.13 -4.40
CA SER A 84 8.41 -10.09 -4.01
C SER A 84 6.98 -9.59 -4.29
N LEU A 85 6.77 -8.28 -4.44
CA LEU A 85 5.47 -7.71 -4.80
C LEU A 85 5.11 -7.86 -6.28
N LYS A 86 6.10 -7.91 -7.19
CA LYS A 86 5.85 -7.98 -8.64
C LYS A 86 4.96 -9.15 -9.07
N PRO A 87 5.17 -10.39 -8.58
CA PRO A 87 4.42 -11.57 -9.02
C PRO A 87 2.95 -11.53 -8.59
N ILE A 88 2.65 -10.90 -7.45
CA ILE A 88 1.29 -10.76 -6.92
C ILE A 88 0.56 -9.49 -7.41
N GLY A 89 1.20 -8.66 -8.23
CA GLY A 89 0.61 -7.42 -8.73
C GLY A 89 -0.74 -7.62 -9.43
N ASN A 90 -0.89 -8.71 -10.19
CA ASN A 90 -2.15 -9.07 -10.84
C ASN A 90 -3.30 -9.28 -9.85
N ILE A 91 -3.03 -9.98 -8.73
CA ILE A 91 -4.04 -10.24 -7.69
C ILE A 91 -4.43 -8.93 -7.01
N VAL A 92 -3.44 -8.06 -6.74
CA VAL A 92 -3.69 -6.74 -6.14
C VAL A 92 -4.59 -5.89 -7.04
N VAL A 93 -4.35 -5.87 -8.36
CA VAL A 93 -5.19 -5.12 -9.31
C VAL A 93 -6.64 -5.62 -9.30
N ILE A 94 -6.84 -6.95 -9.31
CA ILE A 94 -8.18 -7.54 -9.24
C ILE A 94 -8.86 -7.18 -7.90
N CYS A 95 -8.13 -7.27 -6.79
CA CYS A 95 -8.63 -6.88 -5.48
C CYS A 95 -9.03 -5.40 -5.43
N CYS A 96 -8.20 -4.51 -5.98
CA CYS A 96 -8.53 -3.08 -6.08
C CYS A 96 -9.80 -2.84 -6.91
N ALA A 97 -9.96 -3.51 -8.06
CA ALA A 97 -11.18 -3.40 -8.86
C ALA A 97 -12.42 -3.86 -8.08
N PHE A 98 -12.31 -4.94 -7.32
CA PHE A 98 -13.38 -5.43 -6.46
C PHE A 98 -13.77 -4.42 -5.36
N PHE A 99 -12.80 -3.76 -4.74
CA PHE A 99 -13.04 -2.67 -3.78
C PHE A 99 -13.79 -1.50 -4.41
N ILE A 100 -13.47 -1.13 -5.65
CA ILE A 100 -14.20 -0.08 -6.37
C ILE A 100 -15.64 -0.50 -6.63
N ILE A 101 -15.88 -1.74 -7.10
CA ILE A 101 -17.23 -2.26 -7.37
C ILE A 101 -18.09 -2.24 -6.11
N PHE A 102 -17.58 -2.81 -5.00
CA PHE A 102 -18.28 -2.80 -3.72
C PHE A 102 -18.44 -1.39 -3.14
N GLY A 103 -17.48 -0.49 -3.41
CA GLY A 103 -17.54 0.91 -3.01
C GLY A 103 -18.69 1.63 -3.71
N ILE A 104 -18.82 1.48 -5.03
CA ILE A 104 -19.92 2.08 -5.81
C ILE A 104 -21.26 1.49 -5.36
N LEU A 105 -21.34 0.16 -5.20
CA LEU A 105 -22.55 -0.51 -4.71
C LEU A 105 -22.95 0.00 -3.31
N GLY A 106 -21.98 0.11 -2.39
CA GLY A 106 -22.20 0.62 -1.04
C GLY A 106 -22.71 2.06 -1.04
N VAL A 107 -22.16 2.93 -1.90
CA VAL A 107 -22.66 4.30 -2.09
C VAL A 107 -24.12 4.28 -2.58
N GLN A 108 -24.47 3.44 -3.55
CA GLN A 108 -25.84 3.36 -4.05
C GLN A 108 -26.83 2.87 -2.99
N LEU A 109 -26.41 1.97 -2.10
CA LEU A 109 -27.27 1.41 -1.05
C LEU A 109 -27.41 2.32 0.18
N PHE A 110 -26.34 2.99 0.60
CA PHE A 110 -26.22 3.62 1.92
C PHE A 110 -25.96 5.14 1.91
N LYS A 111 -25.85 5.77 0.75
CA LYS A 111 -25.60 7.22 0.65
C LYS A 111 -26.63 8.03 1.44
N GLY A 112 -26.15 8.88 2.35
CA GLY A 112 -27.00 9.77 3.14
C GLY A 112 -27.83 9.10 4.23
N LYS A 113 -27.68 7.79 4.46
CA LYS A 113 -28.43 7.05 5.48
C LYS A 113 -27.71 6.93 6.82
N PHE A 114 -26.39 7.12 6.84
CA PHE A 114 -25.54 6.92 8.03
C PHE A 114 -25.49 8.18 8.90
N PHE A 115 -26.66 8.58 9.38
CA PHE A 115 -26.84 9.69 10.30
C PHE A 115 -27.65 9.22 11.51
N VAL A 116 -27.34 9.80 12.67
CA VAL A 116 -28.00 9.49 13.93
C VAL A 116 -28.22 10.77 14.73
N CYS A 117 -29.40 10.89 15.33
CA CYS A 117 -29.65 11.93 16.33
C CYS A 117 -28.94 11.57 17.64
N GLN A 118 -28.07 12.44 18.13
CA GLN A 118 -27.43 12.34 19.44
C GLN A 118 -28.07 13.34 20.41
N GLY A 119 -28.70 12.81 21.46
CA GLY A 119 -29.42 13.56 22.48
C GLY A 119 -29.59 12.73 23.76
N GLU A 120 -30.31 13.26 24.74
CA GLU A 120 -30.55 12.59 26.04
C GLU A 120 -31.64 11.52 25.93
N ASP A 121 -32.76 11.82 25.26
CA ASP A 121 -33.81 10.84 24.95
C ASP A 121 -34.19 10.89 23.46
N THR A 122 -33.74 9.89 22.70
CA THR A 122 -33.96 9.77 21.25
C THR A 122 -35.07 8.77 20.88
N ARG A 123 -35.81 8.23 21.85
CA ARG A 123 -36.78 7.14 21.61
C ARG A 123 -37.97 7.56 20.74
N ASN A 124 -38.39 8.81 20.83
CA ASN A 124 -39.53 9.36 20.08
C ASN A 124 -39.11 10.14 18.81
N ILE A 125 -37.82 10.15 18.47
CA ILE A 125 -37.30 10.87 17.30
C ILE A 125 -37.36 9.96 16.09
N THR A 126 -38.13 10.35 15.06
CA THR A 126 -38.29 9.53 13.85
C THR A 126 -37.46 10.05 12.68
N ASN A 127 -37.27 11.36 12.62
CA ASN A 127 -36.62 12.03 11.50
C ASN A 127 -35.70 13.16 11.98
N LYS A 128 -35.01 13.78 11.03
CA LYS A 128 -34.09 14.89 11.30
C LYS A 128 -34.77 16.17 11.81
N SER A 129 -35.99 16.48 11.37
CA SER A 129 -36.74 17.65 11.85
C SER A 129 -37.10 17.51 13.33
N ASP A 130 -37.54 16.33 13.76
CA ASP A 130 -37.85 16.02 15.16
C ASP A 130 -36.59 16.21 16.03
N CYS A 131 -35.42 15.77 15.53
CA CYS A 131 -34.13 15.96 16.20
C CYS A 131 -33.77 17.44 16.37
N ALA A 132 -34.10 18.28 15.37
CA ALA A 132 -33.87 19.72 15.42
C ALA A 132 -34.83 20.42 16.39
N GLU A 133 -36.10 20.01 16.45
CA GLU A 133 -37.10 20.52 17.41
C GLU A 133 -36.70 20.19 18.86
N ALA A 134 -36.20 18.97 19.09
CA ALA A 134 -35.66 18.55 20.38
C ALA A 134 -34.30 19.20 20.73
N SER A 135 -33.77 20.11 19.90
CA SER A 135 -32.47 20.77 20.10
C SER A 135 -31.29 19.78 20.25
N TYR A 136 -31.38 18.63 19.59
CA TYR A 136 -30.34 17.60 19.56
C TYR A 136 -29.43 17.72 18.34
N ARG A 137 -28.35 16.93 18.31
CA ARG A 137 -27.35 16.98 17.23
C ARG A 137 -27.59 15.85 16.23
N TRP A 138 -27.86 16.19 14.98
CA TRP A 138 -27.88 15.24 13.87
C TRP A 138 -26.45 14.98 13.38
N VAL A 139 -25.85 13.88 13.84
CA VAL A 139 -24.43 13.57 13.61
C VAL A 139 -24.28 12.48 12.56
N ARG A 140 -23.28 12.64 11.70
CA ARG A 140 -22.92 11.63 10.70
C ARG A 140 -21.91 10.65 11.29
N HIS A 141 -22.06 9.36 10.98
CA HIS A 141 -21.06 8.35 11.34
C HIS A 141 -19.72 8.63 10.64
N LYS A 142 -18.62 8.36 11.34
CA LYS A 142 -17.26 8.62 10.83
C LYS A 142 -16.95 7.77 9.59
N TYR A 143 -17.35 6.51 9.61
CA TYR A 143 -17.27 5.59 8.48
C TYR A 143 -18.66 5.54 7.83
N ASN A 144 -18.75 5.95 6.57
CA ASN A 144 -20.01 6.03 5.83
C ASN A 144 -19.78 5.79 4.34
N PHE A 145 -20.86 5.87 3.57
CA PHE A 145 -20.89 5.62 2.13
C PHE A 145 -21.45 6.82 1.33
N ASP A 146 -21.21 8.06 1.78
CA ASP A 146 -21.72 9.26 1.10
C ASP A 146 -21.09 9.48 -0.29
N ASN A 147 -19.83 9.10 -0.43
CA ASN A 147 -19.05 9.17 -1.67
C ASN A 147 -18.05 8.01 -1.75
N LEU A 148 -17.48 7.81 -2.93
CA LEU A 148 -16.57 6.68 -3.19
C LEU A 148 -15.33 6.69 -2.26
N GLY A 149 -14.77 7.85 -1.93
CA GLY A 149 -13.61 7.94 -1.05
C GLY A 149 -13.91 7.49 0.38
N GLN A 150 -15.05 7.94 0.94
CA GLN A 150 -15.51 7.50 2.26
C GLN A 150 -15.90 6.02 2.26
N ALA A 151 -16.55 5.55 1.19
CA ALA A 151 -16.89 4.14 1.02
C ALA A 151 -15.63 3.26 1.00
N LEU A 152 -14.58 3.65 0.28
CA LEU A 152 -13.31 2.91 0.26
C LEU A 152 -12.62 2.89 1.62
N MET A 153 -12.72 3.97 2.40
CA MET A 153 -12.23 3.98 3.79
C MET A 153 -13.02 3.01 4.68
N SER A 154 -14.36 3.02 4.57
CA SER A 154 -15.23 2.10 5.31
C SER A 154 -14.96 0.64 4.91
N LEU A 155 -14.79 0.36 3.62
CA LEU A 155 -14.42 -0.97 3.11
C LEU A 155 -13.02 -1.42 3.57
N PHE A 156 -12.08 -0.49 3.72
CA PHE A 156 -10.77 -0.79 4.30
C PHE A 156 -10.87 -1.22 5.77
N VAL A 157 -11.67 -0.52 6.57
CA VAL A 157 -11.95 -0.86 7.98
C VAL A 157 -12.67 -2.21 8.09
N LEU A 158 -13.64 -2.46 7.20
CA LEU A 158 -14.29 -3.77 7.08
C LEU A 158 -13.25 -4.87 6.76
N ALA A 159 -12.37 -4.64 5.77
CA ALA A 159 -11.35 -5.58 5.35
C ALA A 159 -10.30 -5.86 6.45
N SER A 160 -9.95 -4.87 7.28
CA SER A 160 -9.05 -5.06 8.42
C SER A 160 -9.71 -5.82 9.59
N LYS A 161 -11.04 -6.02 9.54
CA LYS A 161 -11.84 -6.67 10.59
C LYS A 161 -11.75 -5.99 11.95
N ASP A 162 -11.44 -4.71 11.97
CA ASP A 162 -11.37 -3.90 13.19
C ASP A 162 -12.48 -2.85 13.12
N GLY A 163 -13.41 -2.83 14.08
CA GLY A 163 -14.59 -1.96 14.04
C GLY A 163 -15.60 -2.28 12.90
N TRP A 164 -15.49 -3.44 12.26
CA TRP A 164 -16.36 -3.83 11.13
C TRP A 164 -17.82 -4.08 11.54
N VAL A 165 -18.02 -4.54 12.77
CA VAL A 165 -19.35 -4.88 13.32
C VAL A 165 -20.21 -3.62 13.45
N ASP A 166 -19.62 -2.50 13.89
CA ASP A 166 -20.34 -1.23 14.04
C ASP A 166 -20.83 -0.71 12.68
N ILE A 167 -19.97 -0.76 11.65
CA ILE A 167 -20.34 -0.36 10.28
C ILE A 167 -21.44 -1.26 9.72
N MET A 168 -21.39 -2.56 10.05
CA MET A 168 -22.42 -3.50 9.66
C MET A 168 -23.76 -3.16 10.34
N TYR A 169 -23.77 -2.90 11.64
CA TYR A 169 -24.98 -2.49 12.37
C TYR A 169 -25.56 -1.18 11.82
N ASP A 170 -24.72 -0.19 11.55
CA ASP A 170 -25.15 1.05 10.88
C ASP A 170 -25.84 0.78 9.53
N GLY A 171 -25.38 -0.24 8.79
CA GLY A 171 -26.00 -0.68 7.54
C GLY A 171 -27.31 -1.45 7.70
N LEU A 172 -27.46 -2.23 8.77
CA LEU A 172 -28.68 -2.98 9.08
C LEU A 172 -29.79 -2.05 9.57
N ASP A 173 -29.40 -1.03 10.32
CA ASP A 173 -30.32 -0.08 10.95
C ASP A 173 -30.71 1.07 10.01
N ALA A 174 -30.06 1.14 8.84
CA ALA A 174 -30.33 2.15 7.82
C ALA A 174 -31.75 2.02 7.22
N VAL A 175 -32.56 3.06 7.42
CA VAL A 175 -33.93 3.16 6.90
C VAL A 175 -33.95 3.96 5.59
N GLY A 176 -33.68 5.25 5.68
CA GLY A 176 -33.80 6.21 4.58
C GLY A 176 -32.98 7.47 4.84
N VAL A 177 -33.02 8.39 3.88
CA VAL A 177 -32.33 9.69 4.01
C VAL A 177 -33.12 10.57 4.99
N ASP A 178 -32.42 11.24 5.91
CA ASP A 178 -32.98 12.08 6.98
C ASP A 178 -33.98 11.37 7.93
N GLN A 179 -33.93 10.03 7.98
CA GLN A 179 -34.69 9.18 8.90
C GLN A 179 -33.78 8.65 10.01
N GLN A 180 -34.29 8.54 11.24
CA GLN A 180 -33.56 7.96 12.36
C GLN A 180 -33.37 6.45 12.11
N PRO A 181 -32.17 5.89 12.35
CA PRO A 181 -31.93 4.45 12.22
C PRO A 181 -32.82 3.66 13.17
N ILE A 182 -33.36 2.55 12.69
CA ILE A 182 -34.22 1.63 13.46
C ILE A 182 -33.51 0.29 13.54
N MET A 183 -33.33 -0.22 14.76
CA MET A 183 -32.61 -1.46 15.02
C MET A 183 -33.17 -2.63 14.19
N ASN A 184 -32.31 -3.29 13.41
CA ASN A 184 -32.64 -4.41 12.53
C ASN A 184 -33.72 -4.12 11.47
N HIS A 185 -33.79 -2.90 10.95
CA HIS A 185 -34.76 -2.53 9.91
C HIS A 185 -34.59 -3.36 8.62
N ASN A 186 -33.35 -3.54 8.15
CA ASN A 186 -33.07 -4.31 6.94
C ASN A 186 -31.98 -5.38 7.13
N PRO A 187 -32.33 -6.56 7.67
CA PRO A 187 -31.37 -7.62 7.94
C PRO A 187 -30.73 -8.21 6.67
N TRP A 188 -31.32 -8.03 5.48
CA TRP A 188 -30.75 -8.52 4.23
C TRP A 188 -29.44 -7.84 3.84
N MET A 189 -29.18 -6.65 4.39
CA MET A 189 -27.91 -5.94 4.20
C MET A 189 -26.71 -6.72 4.76
N LEU A 190 -26.92 -7.71 5.64
CA LEU A 190 -25.90 -8.66 6.06
C LEU A 190 -25.21 -9.33 4.86
N LEU A 191 -25.94 -9.64 3.79
CA LEU A 191 -25.37 -10.28 2.61
C LEU A 191 -24.28 -9.40 1.97
N TYR A 192 -24.45 -8.08 1.97
CA TYR A 192 -23.44 -7.15 1.44
C TYR A 192 -22.14 -7.23 2.26
N PHE A 193 -22.21 -7.10 3.59
CA PHE A 193 -21.03 -7.09 4.46
C PHE A 193 -20.34 -8.45 4.52
N ILE A 194 -21.11 -9.53 4.69
CA ILE A 194 -20.54 -10.88 4.80
C ILE A 194 -19.95 -11.35 3.47
N SER A 195 -20.61 -11.09 2.33
CA SER A 195 -20.03 -11.46 1.03
C SER A 195 -18.74 -10.70 0.74
N PHE A 196 -18.68 -9.40 1.06
CA PHE A 196 -17.45 -8.62 0.95
C PHE A 196 -16.32 -9.22 1.80
N LEU A 197 -16.58 -9.51 3.08
CA LEU A 197 -15.59 -10.07 4.00
C LEU A 197 -15.06 -11.43 3.53
N LEU A 198 -15.93 -12.31 3.04
CA LEU A 198 -15.53 -13.62 2.53
C LEU A 198 -14.66 -13.50 1.28
N ILE A 199 -15.04 -12.63 0.34
CA ILE A 199 -14.30 -12.46 -0.91
C ILE A 199 -12.94 -11.81 -0.65
N VAL A 200 -12.87 -10.79 0.21
CA VAL A 200 -11.59 -10.16 0.58
C VAL A 200 -10.69 -11.15 1.32
N ALA A 201 -11.24 -11.95 2.25
CA ALA A 201 -10.47 -12.99 2.92
C ALA A 201 -9.89 -14.01 1.93
N PHE A 202 -10.66 -14.39 0.90
CA PHE A 202 -10.19 -15.27 -0.17
C PHE A 202 -9.05 -14.64 -0.98
N PHE A 203 -9.15 -13.36 -1.35
CA PHE A 203 -8.06 -12.67 -2.05
C PHE A 203 -6.78 -12.57 -1.21
N VAL A 204 -6.90 -12.24 0.08
CA VAL A 204 -5.74 -12.16 1.00
C VAL A 204 -5.07 -13.53 1.12
N LEU A 205 -5.86 -14.60 1.25
CA LEU A 205 -5.33 -15.97 1.31
C LEU A 205 -4.60 -16.33 0.01
N ASN A 206 -5.19 -16.06 -1.15
CA ASN A 206 -4.57 -16.33 -2.44
C ASN A 206 -3.31 -15.51 -2.68
N MET A 207 -3.26 -14.27 -2.20
CA MET A 207 -2.06 -13.43 -2.24
C MET A 207 -0.94 -14.07 -1.40
N PHE A 208 -1.26 -14.53 -0.18
CA PHE A 208 -0.29 -15.22 0.67
C PHE A 208 0.25 -16.49 0.03
N VAL A 209 -0.63 -17.37 -0.46
CA VAL A 209 -0.25 -18.59 -1.18
C VAL A 209 0.59 -18.26 -2.41
N GLY A 210 0.22 -17.23 -3.18
CA GLY A 210 0.97 -16.76 -4.34
C GLY A 210 2.41 -16.38 -4.01
N VAL A 211 2.64 -15.62 -2.92
CA VAL A 211 4.00 -15.27 -2.48
C VAL A 211 4.79 -16.50 -2.03
N VAL A 212 4.17 -17.42 -1.30
CA VAL A 212 4.83 -18.65 -0.82
C VAL A 212 5.24 -19.54 -1.99
N VAL A 213 4.34 -19.76 -2.96
CA VAL A 213 4.58 -20.59 -4.15
C VAL A 213 5.68 -19.97 -5.03
N GLU A 214 5.65 -18.66 -5.23
CA GLU A 214 6.68 -17.95 -5.98
C GLU A 214 8.06 -18.09 -5.33
N ASN A 215 8.15 -17.91 -4.01
CA ASN A 215 9.41 -18.08 -3.27
C ASN A 215 9.89 -19.53 -3.32
N PHE A 216 8.99 -20.51 -3.26
CA PHE A 216 9.30 -21.92 -3.42
C PHE A 216 9.88 -22.22 -4.81
N HIS A 217 9.25 -21.71 -5.87
CA HIS A 217 9.75 -21.88 -7.23
C HIS A 217 11.13 -21.25 -7.44
N LYS A 218 11.38 -20.05 -6.91
CA LYS A 218 12.70 -19.40 -6.96
C LYS A 218 13.77 -20.22 -6.24
N CYS A 219 13.47 -20.73 -5.05
CA CYS A 219 14.41 -21.57 -4.30
C CYS A 219 14.75 -22.85 -5.07
N ARG A 220 13.74 -23.51 -5.65
CA ARG A 220 13.93 -24.71 -6.45
C ARG A 220 14.78 -24.45 -7.71
N GLN A 221 14.52 -23.36 -8.43
CA GLN A 221 15.32 -22.96 -9.60
C GLN A 221 16.78 -22.70 -9.22
N HIS A 222 17.03 -22.00 -8.11
CA HIS A 222 18.40 -21.74 -7.64
C HIS A 222 19.15 -23.04 -7.29
N GLN A 223 18.47 -24.00 -6.66
CA GLN A 223 19.04 -25.31 -6.36
C GLN A 223 19.35 -26.10 -7.64
N GLU A 224 18.44 -26.12 -8.62
CA GLU A 224 18.64 -26.78 -9.91
C GLU A 224 19.84 -26.18 -10.68
N GLU A 225 19.96 -24.85 -10.70
CA GLU A 225 21.10 -24.13 -11.31
C GLU A 225 22.43 -24.39 -10.60
N GLU A 226 22.43 -24.45 -9.27
CA GLU A 226 23.62 -24.82 -8.50
C GLU A 226 24.04 -26.27 -8.78
N GLU A 227 23.09 -27.20 -8.82
CA GLU A 227 23.36 -28.60 -9.15
C GLU A 227 23.91 -28.76 -10.56
N ALA A 228 23.33 -28.06 -11.54
CA ALA A 228 23.80 -28.04 -12.92
C ALA A 228 25.26 -27.55 -13.00
N ARG A 229 25.58 -26.43 -12.34
CA ARG A 229 26.96 -25.90 -12.24
C ARG A 229 27.92 -26.91 -11.61
N ARG A 230 27.54 -27.55 -10.49
CA ARG A 230 28.37 -28.60 -9.87
C ARG A 230 28.58 -29.81 -10.79
N ARG A 231 27.59 -30.17 -11.61
CA ARG A 231 27.71 -31.28 -12.59
C ARG A 231 28.64 -30.89 -13.75
N GLU A 232 28.56 -29.66 -14.25
CA GLU A 232 29.45 -29.15 -15.30
C GLU A 232 30.90 -29.05 -14.83
N GLU A 233 31.14 -28.50 -13.64
CA GLU A 233 32.48 -28.45 -13.05
C GLU A 233 33.08 -29.85 -12.89
N LYS A 234 32.29 -30.83 -12.42
CA LYS A 234 32.73 -32.23 -12.34
C LYS A 234 33.06 -32.81 -13.73
N ARG A 235 32.29 -32.46 -14.76
CA ARG A 235 32.56 -32.88 -16.16
C ARG A 235 33.85 -32.28 -16.69
N LEU A 236 34.05 -30.97 -16.52
CA LEU A 236 35.26 -30.26 -16.94
C LEU A 236 36.51 -30.81 -16.25
N ARG A 237 36.47 -31.01 -14.93
CA ARG A 237 37.58 -31.64 -14.19
C ARG A 237 37.91 -33.05 -14.67
N ARG A 238 36.90 -33.84 -15.07
CA ARG A 238 37.12 -35.18 -15.66
C ARG A 238 37.78 -35.09 -17.04
N LEU A 239 37.37 -34.15 -17.88
CA LEU A 239 37.96 -33.93 -19.21
C LEU A 239 39.42 -33.44 -19.10
N GLU A 240 39.71 -32.51 -18.20
CA GLU A 240 41.08 -32.05 -17.94
C GLU A 240 41.99 -33.18 -17.45
N LYS A 241 41.52 -34.02 -16.51
CA LYS A 241 42.28 -35.20 -16.06
C LYS A 241 42.61 -36.14 -17.22
N LYS A 242 41.65 -36.39 -18.11
CA LYS A 242 41.86 -37.19 -19.33
C LYS A 242 42.84 -36.54 -20.31
N ARG A 243 42.84 -35.20 -20.44
CA ARG A 243 43.79 -34.49 -21.31
C ARG A 243 45.22 -34.60 -20.77
N ARG A 244 45.41 -34.33 -19.48
CA ARG A 244 46.72 -34.45 -18.81
C ARG A 244 47.27 -35.88 -18.87
N SER A 245 46.43 -36.91 -18.74
CA SER A 245 46.90 -38.30 -18.88
C SER A 245 47.35 -38.64 -20.31
N LYS A 246 46.66 -38.11 -21.33
CA LYS A 246 47.05 -38.29 -22.75
C LYS A 246 48.35 -37.56 -23.08
N GLU A 247 48.52 -36.32 -22.60
CA GLU A 247 49.76 -35.55 -22.76
C GLU A 247 50.96 -36.29 -22.16
N LYS A 248 50.82 -36.87 -20.96
CA LYS A 248 51.87 -37.69 -20.33
C LYS A 248 52.19 -38.97 -21.12
N GLN A 249 51.20 -39.62 -21.72
CA GLN A 249 51.44 -40.81 -22.55
C GLN A 249 52.18 -40.48 -23.86
N MET A 250 51.92 -39.31 -24.46
CA MET A 250 52.61 -38.90 -25.68
C MET A 250 54.04 -38.39 -25.43
N ALA A 251 54.31 -37.76 -24.28
CA ALA A 251 55.66 -37.29 -23.93
C ALA A 251 56.62 -38.39 -23.45
N GLY A 252 56.12 -39.59 -23.15
CA GLY A 252 56.90 -40.76 -22.74
C GLY A 252 57.24 -41.73 -23.87
N ARG A 253 56.92 -41.40 -25.12
CA ARG A 253 57.32 -42.09 -26.36
C ARG A 253 58.28 -41.22 -27.13
#